data_AF-A0A2V5PGT6-F1
#
_entry.id   AF-A0A2V5PGT6-F1
#
_cell.length_a   1.000
_cell.length_b   1.000
_cell.length_c   1.000
_cell.angle_alpha   90.00
_cell.angle_beta   90.00
_cell.angle_gamma   90.00
#
_symmetry.space_group_name_H-M   'P 1'
#
loop_
_entity.id
_entity.type
_entity.pdbx_description
1 polymer ?
#
loop_
_entity_poly.entity_id
_entity_poly.type
_entity_poly.pdbx_seq_one_letter_code
_entity_poly.pdbx_strand_id
1 'polypeptide(L)'
;MAKKKAKKKAPRKLVELRKLKPGPIRHVDLPAQLLDQIGAAYKVLGPYLDTTLEQFEVGFMRDMHPVREIAIWNRIAAAWRSYHAKFLGGKPQPKEEVKKIVGALVAHSTGIDDSLGLGVPADVARKLLACYAGKSQR
;
A
#
# COMPACT_ATOMS: atom_id res chain seq x y z
N MET A 1 -11.01 -29.66 -38.33
CA MET A 1 -9.93 -28.98 -37.56
C MET A 1 -10.16 -27.46 -37.61
N ALA A 2 -10.58 -26.83 -36.52
CA ALA A 2 -10.86 -25.39 -36.49
C ALA A 2 -9.57 -24.60 -36.19
N LYS A 3 -9.11 -23.78 -37.14
CA LYS A 3 -7.97 -22.87 -36.96
C LYS A 3 -8.36 -21.75 -35.98
N LYS A 4 -7.77 -21.74 -34.78
CA LYS A 4 -7.78 -20.58 -33.87
C LYS A 4 -7.12 -19.39 -34.58
N LYS A 5 -7.89 -18.37 -34.94
CA LYS A 5 -7.34 -17.09 -35.42
C LYS A 5 -6.66 -16.39 -34.24
N ALA A 6 -5.37 -16.08 -34.36
CA ALA A 6 -4.65 -15.27 -33.38
C ALA A 6 -5.22 -13.84 -33.37
N LYS A 7 -5.72 -13.37 -32.22
CA LYS A 7 -6.13 -11.96 -32.05
C LYS A 7 -4.89 -11.06 -32.20
N LYS A 8 -4.91 -10.16 -33.19
CA LYS A 8 -3.89 -9.11 -33.41
C LYS A 8 -3.86 -8.23 -32.15
N LYS A 9 -2.71 -8.15 -31.45
CA LYS A 9 -2.57 -7.31 -30.25
C LYS A 9 -2.71 -5.83 -30.64
N ALA A 10 -3.47 -5.07 -29.85
CA ALA A 10 -3.64 -3.63 -30.06
C ALA A 10 -2.28 -2.91 -29.95
N PRO A 11 -2.03 -1.86 -30.76
CA PRO A 11 -0.79 -1.10 -30.71
C PRO A 11 -0.64 -0.42 -29.33
N ARG A 12 0.57 -0.47 -28.76
CA ARG A 12 0.89 0.21 -27.50
C ARG A 12 1.45 1.59 -27.80
N LYS A 13 1.02 2.60 -27.04
CA LYS A 13 1.55 3.97 -27.12
C LYS A 13 2.22 4.32 -25.80
N LEU A 14 3.45 4.83 -25.85
CA LEU A 14 4.08 5.46 -24.70
C LEU A 14 3.37 6.78 -24.40
N VAL A 15 2.98 6.97 -23.15
CA VAL A 15 2.29 8.17 -22.68
C VAL A 15 3.11 8.75 -21.54
N GLU A 16 3.29 10.07 -21.53
CA GLU A 16 3.92 10.77 -20.42
C GLU A 16 3.10 10.58 -19.14
N LEU A 17 3.76 10.27 -18.02
CA LEU A 17 3.09 10.07 -16.72
C LEU A 17 2.18 11.25 -16.32
N ARG A 18 2.60 12.48 -16.63
CA ARG A 18 1.83 13.71 -16.34
C ARG A 18 0.51 13.80 -17.11
N LYS A 19 0.35 13.03 -18.19
CA LYS A 19 -0.87 12.97 -19.01
C LYS A 19 -1.84 11.89 -18.53
N LEU A 20 -1.43 11.04 -17.57
CA LEU A 20 -2.31 10.05 -16.98
C LEU A 20 -3.32 10.75 -16.07
N LYS A 21 -4.59 10.40 -16.23
CA LYS A 21 -5.67 10.86 -15.36
C LYS A 21 -5.94 9.79 -14.31
N PRO A 22 -6.29 10.18 -13.07
CA PRO A 22 -6.80 9.23 -12.08
C PRO A 22 -7.99 8.44 -12.63
N GLY A 23 -8.13 7.20 -12.18
CA GLY A 23 -9.32 6.39 -12.48
C GLY A 23 -10.61 7.06 -11.98
N PRO A 24 -11.76 6.68 -12.57
CA PRO A 24 -13.05 7.19 -12.11
C PRO A 24 -13.34 6.73 -10.68
N ILE A 25 -14.11 7.53 -9.94
CA ILE A 25 -14.72 7.09 -8.69
C ILE A 25 -15.71 5.96 -9.02
N ARG A 26 -15.56 4.84 -8.33
CA ARG A 26 -16.42 3.64 -8.48
C ARG A 26 -17.42 3.53 -7.34
N HIS A 27 -17.01 3.94 -6.15
CA HIS A 27 -17.80 3.92 -4.94
C HIS A 27 -18.00 5.36 -4.50
N VAL A 28 -19.17 5.94 -4.80
CA VAL A 28 -19.50 7.33 -4.45
C VAL A 28 -19.58 7.51 -2.93
N ASP A 29 -20.01 6.46 -2.24
CA ASP A 29 -20.09 6.42 -0.79
C ASP A 29 -19.42 5.13 -0.28
N LEU A 30 -18.78 5.24 0.89
CA LEU A 30 -18.29 4.10 1.65
C LEU A 30 -19.07 4.00 2.96
N PRO A 31 -19.45 2.80 3.41
CA PRO A 31 -20.06 2.61 4.72
C PRO A 31 -19.21 3.22 5.84
N ALA A 32 -19.85 3.80 6.86
CA ALA A 32 -19.17 4.46 7.99
C ALA A 32 -18.10 3.56 8.65
N GLN A 33 -18.39 2.27 8.80
CA GLN A 33 -17.44 1.30 9.34
C GLN A 33 -16.14 1.19 8.53
N LEU A 34 -16.21 1.34 7.20
CA LEU A 34 -15.03 1.34 6.34
C LEU A 34 -14.25 2.66 6.48
N LEU A 35 -14.96 3.78 6.60
CA LEU A 35 -14.34 5.08 6.87
C LEU A 35 -13.60 5.09 8.21
N ASP A 36 -14.17 4.49 9.26
CA ASP A 36 -13.51 4.33 10.56
C ASP A 36 -12.20 3.54 10.45
N GLN A 37 -12.19 2.46 9.66
CA GLN A 37 -10.99 1.67 9.41
C GLN A 37 -9.95 2.45 8.62
N ILE A 38 -10.37 3.18 7.58
CA ILE A 38 -9.49 4.05 6.79
C ILE A 38 -8.86 5.12 7.68
N GLY A 39 -9.67 5.79 8.51
CA GLY A 39 -9.20 6.79 9.46
C GLY A 39 -8.24 6.20 10.50
N ALA A 40 -8.48 4.98 10.98
CA ALA A 40 -7.58 4.29 11.90
C ALA A 40 -6.23 3.94 11.26
N ALA A 41 -6.22 3.50 10.00
CA ALA A 41 -4.99 3.26 9.24
C ALA A 41 -4.24 4.57 8.96
N TYR A 42 -4.97 5.62 8.57
CA TYR A 42 -4.40 6.93 8.25
C TYR A 42 -3.79 7.62 9.49
N LYS A 43 -4.38 7.49 10.69
CA LYS A 43 -3.75 7.97 11.93
C LYS A 43 -2.34 7.40 12.16
N VAL A 44 -2.07 6.22 11.63
CA VAL A 44 -0.78 5.52 11.79
C VAL A 44 0.18 5.84 10.65
N LEU A 45 -0.32 5.83 9.42
CA LEU A 45 0.49 5.89 8.21
C LEU A 45 0.49 7.28 7.56
N GLY A 46 -0.61 8.01 7.68
CA GLY A 46 -0.86 9.32 7.09
C GLY A 46 0.25 10.35 7.29
N PRO A 47 0.91 10.46 8.47
CA PRO A 47 2.06 11.36 8.62
C PRO A 47 3.21 11.09 7.64
N TYR A 48 3.27 9.89 7.05
CA TYR A 48 4.31 9.42 6.14
C TYR A 48 3.83 9.24 4.69
N LEU A 49 2.51 9.34 4.45
CA LEU A 49 1.92 9.35 3.11
C LEU A 49 1.74 10.82 2.74
N ASP A 50 2.33 11.28 1.64
CA ASP A 50 2.24 12.69 1.22
C ASP A 50 0.84 13.05 0.65
N THR A 51 -0.20 12.72 1.41
CA THR A 51 -1.63 12.83 1.07
C THR A 51 -2.42 13.25 2.31
N THR A 52 -3.58 13.88 2.14
CA THR A 52 -4.53 14.11 3.24
C THR A 52 -5.41 12.87 3.51
N LEU A 53 -6.21 12.88 4.59
CA LEU A 53 -7.17 11.80 4.87
C LEU A 53 -8.20 11.70 3.75
N GLU A 54 -8.71 12.82 3.27
CA GLU A 54 -9.70 12.86 2.20
C GLU A 54 -9.11 12.30 0.90
N GLN A 55 -7.87 12.67 0.56
CA GLN A 55 -7.19 12.11 -0.61
C GLN A 55 -6.96 10.59 -0.48
N PHE A 56 -6.66 10.13 0.73
CA PHE A 56 -6.50 8.71 1.04
C PHE A 56 -7.83 7.95 0.89
N GLU A 57 -8.93 8.48 1.43
CA GLU A 57 -10.30 7.96 1.27
C GLU A 57 -10.71 7.85 -0.20
N VAL A 58 -10.48 8.91 -0.98
CA VAL A 58 -10.81 8.91 -2.42
C VAL A 58 -9.97 7.87 -3.18
N GLY A 59 -8.81 7.44 -2.67
CA GLY A 59 -8.08 6.29 -3.17
C GLY A 59 -8.95 5.03 -3.17
N PHE A 60 -9.49 4.65 -2.01
CA PHE A 60 -10.37 3.50 -1.84
C PHE A 60 -11.65 3.61 -2.66
N MET A 61 -12.18 4.82 -2.84
CA MET A 61 -13.37 5.06 -3.66
C MET A 61 -13.15 4.73 -5.15
N ARG A 62 -11.90 4.73 -5.62
CA ARG A 62 -11.52 4.36 -7.00
C ARG A 62 -11.22 2.88 -7.16
N ASP A 63 -10.96 2.16 -6.07
CA ASP A 63 -10.61 0.75 -6.12
C ASP A 63 -11.79 -0.12 -6.54
N MET A 64 -11.45 -1.22 -7.21
CA MET A 64 -12.47 -2.21 -7.63
C MET A 64 -13.01 -3.00 -6.44
N HIS A 65 -12.21 -3.15 -5.38
CA HIS A 65 -12.51 -3.93 -4.19
C HIS A 65 -12.04 -3.20 -2.93
N PRO A 66 -12.72 -2.10 -2.52
CA PRO A 66 -12.29 -1.25 -1.42
C PRO A 66 -12.07 -2.01 -0.11
N VAL A 67 -12.92 -3.00 0.20
CA VAL A 67 -12.77 -3.84 1.40
C VAL A 67 -11.44 -4.59 1.43
N ARG A 68 -10.98 -5.10 0.28
CA ARG A 68 -9.69 -5.82 0.20
C ARG A 68 -8.52 -4.86 0.37
N GLU A 69 -8.62 -3.69 -0.25
CA GLU A 69 -7.60 -2.66 -0.13
C GLU A 69 -7.48 -2.16 1.32
N ILE A 70 -8.60 -1.88 1.99
CA ILE A 70 -8.61 -1.49 3.40
C ILE A 70 -7.95 -2.57 4.27
N ALA A 71 -8.19 -3.86 4.00
CA ALA A 71 -7.53 -4.94 4.72
C ALA A 71 -6.01 -4.93 4.52
N ILE A 72 -5.52 -4.61 3.33
CA ILE A 72 -4.09 -4.45 3.03
C ILE A 72 -3.50 -3.28 3.83
N TRP A 73 -4.12 -2.10 3.79
CA TRP A 73 -3.64 -0.94 4.53
C TRP A 73 -3.64 -1.15 6.05
N ASN A 74 -4.65 -1.84 6.58
CA ASN A 74 -4.68 -2.26 7.99
C ASN A 74 -3.52 -3.21 8.33
N ARG A 75 -3.17 -4.13 7.42
CA ARG A 75 -2.03 -5.03 7.59
C ARG A 75 -0.70 -4.27 7.57
N ILE A 76 -0.53 -3.29 6.67
CA ILE A 76 0.64 -2.40 6.62
C ILE A 76 0.76 -1.62 7.95
N ALA A 77 -0.33 -1.01 8.42
CA ALA A 77 -0.35 -0.26 9.67
C ALA A 77 0.00 -1.16 10.88
N ALA A 78 -0.52 -2.39 10.89
CA ALA A 78 -0.21 -3.38 11.91
C ALA A 78 1.27 -3.83 11.87
N ALA A 79 1.84 -4.02 10.69
CA ALA A 79 3.24 -4.38 10.51
C ALA A 79 4.17 -3.26 10.97
N TRP A 80 3.86 -2.00 10.62
CA TRP A 80 4.59 -0.83 11.10
C TRP A 80 4.57 -0.73 12.63
N ARG A 81 3.40 -0.85 13.26
CA ARG A 81 3.29 -0.85 14.74
C ARG A 81 4.12 -1.97 15.38
N SER A 82 4.06 -3.18 14.82
CA SER A 82 4.86 -4.32 15.31
C SER A 82 6.36 -4.06 15.17
N TYR A 83 6.80 -3.52 14.03
CA TYR A 83 8.20 -3.19 13.80
C TYR A 83 8.68 -2.11 14.77
N HIS A 84 7.91 -1.02 14.92
CA HIS A 84 8.22 0.07 15.81
C HIS A 84 8.33 -0.40 17.27
N ALA A 85 7.40 -1.23 17.73
CA ALA A 85 7.41 -1.78 19.09
C ALA A 85 8.62 -2.70 19.33
N LYS A 86 8.93 -3.60 18.39
CA LYS A 86 9.97 -4.64 18.56
C LYS A 86 11.39 -4.12 18.37
N PHE A 87 11.60 -3.18 17.44
CA PHE A 87 12.95 -2.83 16.97
C PHE A 87 13.33 -1.38 17.20
N LEU A 88 12.36 -0.47 17.35
CA LEU A 88 12.64 0.96 17.57
C LEU A 88 12.44 1.38 19.03
N GLY A 89 11.71 0.60 19.82
CA GLY A 89 11.63 0.78 21.28
C GLY A 89 11.11 2.16 21.71
N GLY A 90 10.26 2.79 20.89
CA GLY A 90 9.73 4.13 21.17
C GLY A 90 10.70 5.29 20.89
N LYS A 91 11.89 5.02 20.34
CA LYS A 91 12.82 6.08 19.95
C LYS A 91 12.27 6.83 18.73
N PRO A 92 12.20 8.17 18.79
CA PRO A 92 11.86 8.98 17.62
C PRO A 92 12.81 8.66 16.47
N GLN A 93 12.25 8.45 15.28
CA GLN A 93 13.02 8.27 14.05
C GLN A 93 12.81 9.47 13.14
N PRO A 94 13.82 9.86 12.34
CA PRO A 94 13.65 10.86 11.31
C PRO A 94 12.47 10.49 10.39
N LYS A 95 11.62 11.48 10.07
CA LYS A 95 10.43 11.28 9.23
C LYS A 95 10.77 10.57 7.92
N GLU A 96 11.89 10.94 7.30
CA GLU A 96 12.37 10.36 6.03
C GLU A 96 12.77 8.88 6.15
N GLU A 97 13.29 8.44 7.30
CA GLU A 97 13.59 7.02 7.53
C GLU A 97 12.30 6.22 7.70
N VAL A 98 11.34 6.77 8.44
CA VAL A 98 10.03 6.13 8.60
C VAL A 98 9.29 6.06 7.27
N LYS A 99 9.37 7.11 6.44
CA LYS A 99 8.83 7.09 5.08
C LYS A 99 9.39 5.94 4.24
N LYS A 100 10.70 5.68 4.29
CA LYS A 100 11.32 4.55 3.59
C LYS A 100 10.79 3.20 4.10
N ILE A 101 10.66 3.06 5.42
CA ILE A 101 10.12 1.84 6.03
C ILE A 101 8.66 1.60 5.65
N VAL A 102 7.81 2.63 5.72
CA VAL A 102 6.40 2.53 5.31
C VAL A 102 6.30 2.25 3.81
N GLY A 103 7.10 2.93 2.98
CA GLY A 103 7.19 2.68 1.55
C GLY A 103 7.59 1.23 1.23
N ALA A 104 8.53 0.66 1.99
CA ALA A 104 8.90 -0.74 1.86
C ALA A 104 7.75 -1.70 2.18
N LEU A 105 6.96 -1.42 3.23
CA LEU A 105 5.77 -2.23 3.55
C LEU A 105 4.70 -2.14 2.45
N VAL A 106 4.51 -0.95 1.86
CA VAL A 106 3.60 -0.76 0.72
C VAL A 106 4.09 -1.55 -0.51
N ALA A 107 5.37 -1.45 -0.85
CA ALA A 107 5.95 -2.19 -1.97
C ALA A 107 5.84 -3.72 -1.77
N HIS A 108 6.08 -4.22 -0.55
CA HIS A 108 5.88 -5.63 -0.24
C HIS A 108 4.41 -6.05 -0.39
N SER A 109 3.46 -5.20 0.01
CA SER A 109 2.03 -5.51 -0.14
C SER A 109 1.58 -5.68 -1.60
N THR A 110 2.33 -5.11 -2.55
CA THR A 110 2.09 -5.25 -4.00
C THR A 110 2.92 -6.36 -4.65
N GLY A 111 3.68 -7.13 -3.86
CA GLY A 111 4.48 -8.27 -4.31
C GLY A 111 5.95 -7.94 -4.65
N ILE A 112 6.46 -6.80 -4.20
CA ILE A 112 7.88 -6.44 -4.34
C ILE A 112 8.63 -6.92 -3.09
N ASP A 113 9.34 -8.05 -3.21
CA ASP A 113 10.02 -8.70 -2.08
C ASP A 113 11.53 -8.43 -2.01
N ASP A 114 12.11 -7.81 -3.05
CA ASP A 114 13.56 -7.54 -3.10
C ASP A 114 13.94 -6.30 -2.30
N SER A 115 14.87 -6.48 -1.37
CA SER A 115 15.52 -5.42 -0.58
C SER A 115 16.04 -4.23 -1.40
N LEU A 116 16.54 -4.46 -2.63
CA LEU A 116 17.02 -3.36 -3.49
C LEU A 116 15.86 -2.46 -3.95
N GLY A 117 14.67 -3.01 -4.12
CA GLY A 117 13.45 -2.26 -4.47
C GLY A 117 12.84 -1.49 -3.29
N LEU A 118 13.21 -1.84 -2.05
CA LEU A 118 12.59 -1.30 -0.83
C LEU A 118 13.32 -0.06 -0.28
N GLY A 119 14.56 0.23 -0.73
CA GLY A 119 15.31 1.41 -0.29
C GLY A 119 15.66 1.42 1.20
N VAL A 120 15.62 0.26 1.86
CA VAL A 120 15.96 0.04 3.28
C VAL A 120 17.06 -1.03 3.41
N PRO A 121 17.87 -1.00 4.48
CA PRO A 121 18.88 -2.03 4.73
C PRO A 121 18.28 -3.45 4.77
N ALA A 122 19.07 -4.46 4.37
CA ALA A 122 18.60 -5.85 4.26
C ALA A 122 18.12 -6.45 5.60
N ASP A 123 18.72 -6.05 6.72
CA ASP A 123 18.27 -6.49 8.06
C ASP A 123 16.91 -5.85 8.42
N VAL A 124 16.70 -4.58 8.06
CA VAL A 124 15.43 -3.87 8.20
C VAL A 124 14.36 -4.53 7.35
N ALA A 125 14.65 -4.81 6.07
CA ALA A 125 13.72 -5.52 5.18
C ALA A 125 13.28 -6.86 5.78
N ARG A 126 14.23 -7.68 6.26
CA ARG A 126 13.92 -8.98 6.91
C ARG A 126 13.01 -8.84 8.13
N LYS A 127 13.26 -7.85 8.99
CA LYS A 127 12.45 -7.55 10.18
C LYS A 127 11.04 -7.08 9.80
N LEU A 128 10.92 -6.27 8.75
CA LEU A 128 9.63 -5.80 8.21
C LEU A 128 8.81 -6.96 7.66
N LEU A 129 9.41 -7.83 6.84
CA LEU A 129 8.79 -9.03 6.30
C LEU A 129 8.27 -9.93 7.43
N ALA A 130 9.07 -10.14 8.49
CA ALA A 130 8.64 -10.91 9.65
C ALA A 130 7.42 -10.28 10.36
N CYS A 131 7.40 -8.94 10.49
CA CYS A 131 6.26 -8.23 11.08
C CYS A 131 5.02 -8.28 10.20
N TYR A 132 5.18 -8.28 8.88
CA TYR A 132 4.09 -8.36 7.92
C TYR A 132 3.52 -9.78 7.77
N ALA A 133 4.37 -10.81 7.85
CA ALA A 133 3.97 -12.22 7.81
C ALA A 133 3.32 -12.68 9.13
N GLY A 134 3.78 -12.16 10.27
CA GLY A 134 3.36 -12.58 11.62
C GLY A 134 1.91 -12.29 12.02
N LYS A 135 1.06 -11.81 11.10
CA LYS A 135 -0.40 -11.67 11.30
C LYS A 135 -1.23 -12.43 10.24
N SER A 136 -0.61 -13.28 9.44
CA SER A 136 -1.32 -14.21 8.56
C SER A 136 -1.63 -15.51 9.29
N GLN A 137 -2.37 -15.46 10.40
CA GLN A 137 -2.99 -16.65 10.98
C GLN A 137 -4.32 -16.28 11.65
N ARG A 138 -5.37 -16.93 11.11
CA ARG A 138 -6.79 -16.98 11.49
C ARG A 138 -7.67 -15.89 10.90
#